data_AF-A0A392N1Y1-F1
#
_entry.id   AF-A0A392N1Y1-F1
#
_cell.length_a   1.000
_cell.length_b   1.000
_cell.length_c   1.000
_cell.angle_alpha   90.00
_cell.angle_beta   90.00
_cell.angle_gamma   90.00
#
_symmetry.space_group_name_H-M   'P 1'
#
loop_
_entity.id
_entity.type
_entity.pdbx_description
1 polymer ?
#
loop_
_entity_poly.entity_id
_entity_poly.type
_entity_poly.pdbx_seq_one_letter_code
_entity_poly.pdbx_strand_id
1 'polypeptide(L)'
;QNGVTILFLNLDNSTTVNAQVALKFAEKPYYHLRGSQRREYHLTAKDGNLHSQIMLLNGNILSVNSDGDIPPLNPIYVDSSKPITVGPLSIVFAHIPDAAVKACS
;
A
#
# COMPACT_ATOMS: atom_id res chain seq x y z
N GLN A 1 17.74 -5.17 3.80
CA GLN A 1 16.27 -5.18 3.98
C GLN A 1 15.71 -5.91 2.78
N ASN A 2 15.06 -7.05 2.99
CA ASN A 2 14.49 -7.85 1.91
C ASN A 2 12.98 -7.64 1.97
N GLY A 3 12.36 -7.40 0.83
CA GLY A 3 10.94 -7.04 0.78
C GLY A 3 10.55 -6.64 -0.63
N VAL A 4 9.25 -6.68 -0.89
CA VAL A 4 8.68 -6.24 -2.17
C VAL A 4 7.67 -5.15 -1.91
N THR A 5 7.79 -4.05 -2.62
CA THR A 5 6.75 -3.01 -2.68
C THR A 5 6.11 -3.05 -4.05
N ILE A 6 4.78 -3.09 -4.07
CA ILE A 6 3.97 -3.04 -5.28
C ILE A 6 3.20 -1.73 -5.28
N LEU A 7 3.23 -1.04 -6.42
CA LEU A 7 2.46 0.18 -6.66
C LEU A 7 1.26 -0.15 -7.55
N PHE A 8 0.06 0.16 -7.06
CA PHE A 8 -1.18 0.06 -7.82
C PHE A 8 -1.69 1.46 -8.16
N LEU A 9 -2.06 1.66 -9.43
CA LEU A 9 -2.78 2.84 -9.91
C LEU A 9 -4.12 2.37 -10.45
N ASN A 10 -5.21 2.83 -9.86
CA ASN A 10 -6.54 2.65 -10.43
C ASN A 10 -6.96 3.94 -11.13
N LEU A 11 -7.07 3.88 -12.45
CA LEU A 11 -7.45 5.02 -13.30
C LEU A 11 -8.94 5.02 -13.63
N ASP A 12 -9.70 4.03 -13.17
CA ASP A 12 -11.15 4.01 -13.30
C ASP A 12 -11.78 4.96 -12.26
N ASN A 13 -12.81 5.68 -12.66
CA ASN A 13 -13.46 6.71 -11.83
C ASN A 13 -14.66 6.22 -11.03
N SER A 14 -15.02 4.95 -11.13
CA SER A 14 -16.21 4.39 -10.49
C SER A 14 -15.95 3.05 -9.81
N THR A 15 -14.90 2.34 -10.21
CA THR A 15 -14.68 0.94 -9.84
C THR A 15 -13.64 0.84 -8.74
N THR A 16 -13.96 0.08 -7.70
CA THR A 16 -12.98 -0.41 -6.74
C THR A 16 -12.45 -1.76 -7.22
N VAL A 17 -11.13 -1.92 -7.30
CA VAL A 17 -10.46 -3.15 -7.73
C VAL A 17 -9.97 -3.91 -6.50
N ASN A 18 -10.19 -5.22 -6.46
CA ASN A 18 -9.60 -6.11 -5.45
C ASN A 18 -8.48 -6.92 -6.10
N ALA A 19 -7.23 -6.55 -5.84
CA ALA A 19 -6.06 -7.22 -6.40
C ALA A 19 -5.53 -8.30 -5.45
N GLN A 20 -5.37 -9.53 -5.95
CA GLN A 20 -4.70 -10.59 -5.21
C GLN A 20 -3.26 -10.73 -5.69
N VAL A 21 -2.32 -10.73 -4.75
CA VAL A 21 -0.89 -10.85 -5.05
C VAL A 21 -0.42 -12.26 -4.68
N ALA A 22 0.21 -12.93 -5.65
CA ALA A 22 0.88 -14.20 -5.43
C ALA A 22 2.39 -14.03 -5.65
N LEU A 23 3.18 -14.23 -4.60
CA LEU A 23 4.64 -14.23 -4.68
C LEU A 23 5.16 -15.66 -4.80
N LYS A 24 6.14 -15.86 -5.69
CA LYS A 24 6.89 -17.12 -5.77
C LYS A 24 8.12 -17.00 -4.86
N PHE A 25 8.03 -17.60 -3.69
CA PHE A 25 9.12 -17.61 -2.72
C PHE A 25 10.20 -18.62 -3.11
N ALA A 26 11.46 -18.30 -2.79
CA ALA A 26 12.60 -19.17 -3.02
C ALA A 26 12.56 -20.41 -2.11
N GLU A 27 12.11 -20.22 -0.88
CA GLU A 27 11.77 -21.27 0.08
C GLU A 27 10.32 -21.04 0.51
N LYS A 28 9.51 -22.10 0.63
CA LYS A 28 8.15 -21.96 1.18
C LYS A 28 8.30 -21.55 2.64
N PRO A 29 7.92 -20.33 3.05
CA PRO A 29 8.05 -19.97 4.44
C PRO A 29 7.07 -20.81 5.25
N TYR A 30 7.61 -21.68 6.11
CA TYR A 30 6.84 -22.67 6.88
C TYR A 30 5.78 -22.03 7.80
N TYR A 31 5.87 -20.70 8.05
CA TYR A 31 4.99 -19.96 8.97
C TYR A 31 4.53 -18.55 8.51
N HIS A 32 4.92 -18.01 7.34
CA HIS A 32 4.73 -16.57 7.08
C HIS A 32 3.55 -16.13 6.20
N LEU A 33 2.72 -17.04 5.66
CA LEU A 33 1.58 -16.60 4.83
C LEU A 33 0.25 -16.52 5.57
N ARG A 34 0.07 -17.29 6.65
CA ARG A 34 -1.05 -17.10 7.59
C ARG A 34 -0.57 -16.20 8.72
N GLY A 35 -0.68 -14.88 8.54
CA GLY A 35 -0.38 -13.90 9.58
C GLY A 35 0.75 -12.90 9.30
N SER A 36 1.38 -12.91 8.11
CA SER A 36 2.22 -11.76 7.74
C SER A 36 1.36 -10.55 7.47
N GLN A 37 1.69 -9.44 8.13
CA GLN A 37 1.04 -8.17 7.90
C GLN A 37 1.77 -7.42 6.78
N ARG A 38 1.05 -7.22 5.68
CA ARG A 38 1.43 -6.27 4.64
C ARG A 38 1.13 -4.86 5.13
N ARG A 39 2.01 -3.92 4.79
CA ARG A 39 1.84 -2.49 5.08
C ARG A 39 1.27 -1.82 3.84
N GLU A 40 0.12 -1.17 3.97
CA GLU A 40 -0.51 -0.46 2.86
C GLU A 40 -0.58 1.05 3.12
N TYR A 41 -0.36 1.81 2.04
CA TYR A 41 -0.41 3.26 2.01
C TYR A 41 -1.32 3.67 0.87
N HIS A 42 -2.56 4.01 1.21
CA HIS A 42 -3.60 4.42 0.29
C HIS A 42 -3.55 5.94 0.16
N LEU A 43 -3.28 6.42 -1.05
CA LEU A 43 -3.25 7.83 -1.38
C LEU A 43 -4.49 8.20 -2.19
N THR A 44 -5.25 9.15 -1.67
CA THR A 44 -6.43 9.70 -2.34
C THR A 44 -6.38 11.22 -2.34
N ALA A 45 -6.96 11.83 -3.36
CA ALA A 45 -7.17 13.27 -3.35
C ALA A 45 -8.29 13.63 -2.36
N LYS A 46 -8.15 14.75 -1.65
CA LYS A 46 -9.19 15.22 -0.72
C LYS A 46 -10.54 15.32 -1.42
N ASP A 47 -11.56 14.77 -0.78
CA ASP A 47 -12.95 14.74 -1.27
C ASP A 47 -13.11 14.08 -2.67
N GLY A 48 -12.15 13.26 -3.09
CA GLY A 48 -12.13 12.65 -4.43
C GLY A 48 -11.83 13.65 -5.56
N ASN A 49 -11.49 14.90 -5.25
CA ASN A 49 -11.20 15.92 -6.23
C ASN A 49 -9.74 15.83 -6.71
N LEU A 50 -9.52 15.32 -7.92
CA LEU A 50 -8.18 15.18 -8.51
C LEU A 50 -7.39 16.49 -8.67
N HIS A 51 -8.05 17.64 -8.66
CA HIS A 51 -7.36 18.95 -8.69
C HIS A 51 -6.97 19.45 -7.29
N SER A 52 -7.42 18.78 -6.23
CA SER A 52 -7.02 19.09 -4.85
C SER A 52 -5.51 19.04 -4.71
N GLN A 53 -4.94 20.07 -4.11
CA GLN A 53 -3.54 20.09 -3.68
C GLN A 53 -3.34 19.39 -2.32
N ILE A 54 -4.43 18.91 -1.72
CA ILE A 54 -4.42 18.15 -0.47
C ILE A 54 -4.57 16.66 -0.79
N MET A 55 -3.58 15.89 -0.37
CA MET A 55 -3.57 14.44 -0.44
C MET A 55 -3.87 13.84 0.94
N LEU A 56 -4.56 12.70 0.94
CA LEU A 56 -4.85 11.92 2.12
C LEU A 56 -3.99 10.65 2.10
N LEU A 57 -3.34 10.33 3.21
CA LEU A 57 -2.73 9.03 3.46
C LEU A 57 -3.63 8.22 4.38
N ASN A 58 -4.13 7.09 3.89
CA ASN A 58 -5.03 6.20 4.64
C ASN A 58 -6.24 6.96 5.23
N GLY A 59 -6.75 7.96 4.49
CA GLY A 59 -7.87 8.82 4.90
C GLY A 59 -7.51 10.03 5.76
N ASN A 60 -6.24 10.21 6.14
CA ASN A 60 -5.78 11.36 6.95
C ASN A 60 -5.02 12.37 6.08
N ILE A 61 -5.21 13.67 6.32
CA ILE A 61 -4.49 14.71 5.57
C ILE A 61 -2.99 14.53 5.76
N LEU A 62 -2.28 14.44 4.63
CA LEU A 62 -0.83 14.42 4.61
C LEU A 62 -0.31 15.84 4.44
N SER A 63 0.11 16.46 5.54
CA SER A 63 0.66 17.82 5.55
C SER A 63 1.91 17.91 6.40
N VAL A 64 2.86 18.73 5.98
CA VAL A 64 3.99 19.13 6.82
C VAL A 64 3.52 20.04 7.96
N ASN A 65 4.29 20.10 9.04
CA ASN A 65 4.05 21.09 10.10
C ASN A 65 4.51 22.50 9.65
N SER A 66 4.39 23.49 10.53
CA SER A 66 4.81 24.87 10.25
C SER A 66 6.30 25.01 9.93
N ASP A 67 7.12 24.08 10.41
CA ASP A 67 8.57 24.06 10.22
C ASP A 67 8.97 23.33 8.92
N GLY A 68 8.01 22.72 8.22
CA GLY A 68 8.24 21.97 6.99
C GLY A 68 8.64 20.52 7.19
N ASP A 69 8.55 19.99 8.42
CA ASP A 69 8.90 18.61 8.71
C ASP A 69 7.94 17.63 8.03
N ILE A 70 8.51 16.56 7.46
CA ILE A 70 7.76 15.49 6.83
C ILE A 70 7.03 14.70 7.94
N PRO A 71 5.70 14.56 7.87
CA PRO A 71 4.95 13.81 8.88
C PRO A 71 5.27 12.31 8.77
N PRO A 72 5.03 11.53 9.85
CA PRO A 72 5.14 10.08 9.78
C PRO A 72 4.19 9.49 8.73
N LEU A 73 4.74 8.70 7.81
CA LEU A 73 3.95 7.95 6.83
C LEU A 73 3.51 6.63 7.47
N ASN A 74 2.40 6.67 8.21
CA ASN A 74 1.91 5.50 8.93
C ASN A 74 1.13 4.55 7.99
N PRO A 75 1.51 3.26 7.90
CA PRO A 75 0.74 2.29 7.13
C PRO A 75 -0.52 1.86 7.86
N ILE A 76 -1.44 1.28 7.10
CA ILE A 76 -2.38 0.30 7.65
C ILE A 76 -1.76 -1.10 7.52
N TYR A 77 -2.00 -1.93 8.53
CA TYR A 77 -1.52 -3.31 8.54
C TYR A 77 -2.64 -4.24 8.11
N VAL A 78 -2.43 -4.94 6.99
CA VAL A 78 -3.43 -5.81 6.37
C VAL A 78 -2.89 -7.23 6.33
N ASP A 79 -3.74 -8.20 6.66
CA ASP A 79 -3.41 -9.62 6.51
C ASP A 79 -3.08 -9.90 5.04
N SER A 80 -1.89 -10.45 4.78
CA SER A 80 -1.42 -10.70 3.41
C SER A 80 -2.30 -11.68 2.62
N SER A 81 -3.12 -12.49 3.29
CA SER A 81 -4.10 -13.37 2.65
C SER A 81 -5.32 -12.62 2.08
N LYS A 82 -5.57 -11.39 2.54
CA LYS A 82 -6.65 -10.55 2.01
C LYS A 82 -6.23 -9.81 0.75
N PRO A 83 -7.17 -9.59 -0.19
CA PRO A 83 -6.90 -8.78 -1.37
C PRO A 83 -6.52 -7.35 -0.98
N ILE A 84 -5.79 -6.69 -1.87
CA ILE A 84 -5.51 -5.26 -1.81
C ILE A 84 -6.69 -4.55 -2.48
N THR A 85 -7.43 -3.78 -1.71
CA THR A 85 -8.56 -2.98 -2.23
C THR A 85 -8.05 -1.64 -2.74
N VAL A 86 -8.22 -1.35 -4.02
CA VAL A 86 -7.74 -0.12 -4.66
C VAL A 86 -8.97 0.68 -5.11
N GLY A 87 -9.23 1.81 -4.47
CA GLY A 87 -10.39 2.66 -4.77
C GLY A 87 -10.29 3.33 -6.14
N PRO A 88 -11.38 3.94 -6.65
CA PRO A 88 -11.36 4.68 -7.90
C PRO A 88 -10.37 5.86 -7.85
N LEU A 89 -9.72 6.17 -8.98
CA LEU A 89 -8.79 7.29 -9.14
C LEU A 89 -7.78 7.45 -7.98
N SER A 90 -7.23 6.32 -7.54
CA SER A 90 -6.39 6.26 -6.34
C SER A 90 -5.10 5.49 -6.57
N ILE A 91 -4.17 5.65 -5.63
CA ILE A 91 -2.87 5.01 -5.63
C ILE A 91 -2.69 4.23 -4.34
N VAL A 92 -2.16 3.01 -4.43
CA VAL A 92 -1.83 2.21 -3.24
C VAL A 92 -0.41 1.69 -3.35
N PHE A 93 0.39 1.95 -2.32
CA PHE A 93 1.65 1.25 -2.09
C PHE A 93 1.40 0.09 -1.13
N ALA A 94 1.77 -1.12 -1.55
CA ALA A 94 1.63 -2.35 -0.80
C ALA A 94 3.02 -2.93 -0.55
N HIS A 95 3.53 -2.76 0.67
CA HIS A 95 4.83 -3.25 1.08
C HIS A 95 4.70 -4.55 1.87
N ILE A 96 5.30 -5.61 1.32
CA ILE A 96 5.39 -6.93 1.92
C ILE A 96 6.82 -7.07 2.48
N PRO A 97 7.01 -6.85 3.79
CA PRO A 97 8.32 -7.00 4.41
C PRO A 97 8.74 -8.47 4.40
N ASP A 98 10.05 -8.71 4.40
CA ASP A 98 10.66 -10.04 4.54
C ASP A 98 10.16 -11.05 3.49
N ALA A 99 9.76 -10.54 2.33
CA ALA A 99 9.41 -11.36 1.18
C ALA A 99 10.67 -12.12 0.74
N ALA A 100 10.75 -13.41 1.05
CA ALA A 100 11.84 -14.32 0.70
C ALA A 100 11.85 -14.67 -0.80
N VAL A 101 11.95 -13.63 -1.63
CA VAL A 101 12.04 -13.71 -3.09
C VAL A 101 13.51 -13.63 -3.48
N LYS A 102 14.00 -14.64 -4.21
CA LYS A 102 15.43 -14.80 -4.56
C LYS A 102 16.05 -13.58 -5.26
N ALA A 103 15.26 -12.83 -6.02
CA ALA A 103 15.74 -11.65 -6.73
C ALA A 103 16.01 -10.44 -5.80
N CYS A 104 15.53 -10.49 -4.56
CA CYS A 104 15.63 -9.40 -3.58
C CYS A 104 16.68 -9.67 -2.49
N SER A 105 17.60 -10.61 -2.72
CA SER A 105 18.68 -11.04 -1.82
C SER A 105 20.04 -11.00 -2.51
#